data_AF-A0A8D8HPQ4-F1
#
_entry.id   AF-A0A8D8HPQ4-F1
#
_cell.length_a   1.000
_cell.length_b   1.000
_cell.length_c   1.000
_cell.angle_alpha   90.00
_cell.angle_beta   90.00
_cell.angle_gamma   90.00
#
_symmetry.space_group_name_H-M   'P 1'
#
loop_
_entity.id
_entity.type
_entity.pdbx_description
1 polymer ?
#
loop_
_entity_poly.entity_id
_entity_poly.type
_entity_poly.pdbx_seq_one_letter_code
_entity_poly.pdbx_strand_id
1 'polypeptide(L)'
;MVNRPIVTGLSPKEGPPGTRVTIRGEFLGSKATDLVGLIICGCDCLLSAEWKSDKKIIARTGAAKGKGDIIVTTRNGGTGTSTVQFRAYYETIGPMKESAVWIEESPMQSLAWGRRSLAPTG
;
A
#
# COMPACT_ATOMS: atom_id res chain seq x y z
N MET A 1 3.56 10.06 32.65
CA MET A 1 4.30 10.75 31.56
C MET A 1 3.60 10.38 30.26
N VAL A 2 3.28 11.36 29.41
CA VAL A 2 2.59 11.08 28.16
C VAL A 2 3.59 11.24 27.02
N ASN A 3 3.82 10.15 26.28
CA ASN A 3 4.76 10.14 25.16
C ASN A 3 4.05 10.58 23.88
N ARG A 4 4.76 11.34 23.06
CA ARG A 4 4.27 11.75 21.74
C ARG A 4 4.37 10.56 20.78
N PRO A 5 3.39 10.40 19.87
CA PRO A 5 3.45 9.35 18.85
C PRO A 5 4.63 9.58 17.92
N ILE A 6 5.41 8.53 17.65
CA ILE A 6 6.54 8.57 16.72
C ILE A 6 6.33 7.53 15.65
N VAL A 7 6.28 7.95 14.38
CA VAL A 7 6.20 7.04 13.25
C VAL A 7 7.59 6.76 12.73
N THR A 8 8.00 5.50 12.78
CA THR A 8 9.36 5.05 12.37
C THR A 8 9.36 4.26 11.07
N GLY A 9 8.21 3.72 10.67
CA GLY A 9 8.13 2.85 9.51
C GLY A 9 6.80 2.94 8.79
N LEU A 10 6.84 2.75 7.47
CA LEU A 10 5.65 2.78 6.63
C LEU A 10 5.81 1.80 5.46
N SER A 11 4.74 1.08 5.15
CA SER A 11 4.73 0.04 4.11
C SER A 11 3.37 -0.05 3.43
N PRO A 12 3.27 0.10 2.10
CA PRO A 12 4.34 0.53 1.18
C PRO A 12 4.69 2.02 1.34
N LYS A 13 5.93 2.42 1.03
CA LYS A 13 6.42 3.82 1.14
C LYS A 13 5.90 4.74 0.03
N GLU A 14 5.30 4.18 -1.00
CA GLU A 14 4.76 4.92 -2.13
C GLU A 14 3.54 4.20 -2.71
N GLY A 15 2.67 4.94 -3.39
CA GLY A 15 1.51 4.38 -4.07
C GLY A 15 0.52 5.42 -4.57
N PRO A 16 -0.46 5.00 -5.38
CA PRO A 16 -1.58 5.85 -5.78
C PRO A 16 -2.55 6.18 -4.65
N PRO A 17 -3.39 7.20 -4.81
CA PRO A 17 -4.49 7.48 -3.89
C PRO A 17 -5.32 6.22 -3.60
N GLY A 18 -5.67 6.00 -2.34
CA GLY A 18 -6.37 4.79 -1.88
C GLY A 18 -5.44 3.63 -1.51
N THR A 19 -4.12 3.78 -1.66
CA THR A 19 -3.14 2.76 -1.24
C THR A 19 -3.29 2.46 0.25
N ARG A 20 -3.44 1.18 0.58
CA ARG A 20 -3.50 0.69 1.96
C ARG A 20 -2.09 0.64 2.54
N VAL A 21 -1.82 1.54 3.47
CA VAL A 21 -0.53 1.67 4.14
C VAL A 21 -0.60 1.14 5.57
N THR A 22 0.46 0.44 5.96
CA THR A 22 0.70 0.02 7.34
C THR A 22 1.73 0.95 7.95
N ILE A 23 1.29 1.72 8.93
CA ILE A 23 2.07 2.67 9.71
C ILE A 23 2.60 1.93 10.94
N ARG A 24 3.91 1.97 11.13
CA ARG A 24 4.62 1.39 12.28
C ARG A 24 5.31 2.50 13.06
N GLY A 25 5.31 2.37 14.38
CA GLY A 25 5.84 3.41 15.25
C GLY A 25 5.79 3.03 16.72
N GLU A 26 5.86 4.04 17.56
CA GLU A 26 5.75 3.95 19.01
C GLU A 26 4.74 4.98 19.52
N PHE A 27 4.06 4.65 20.62
CA PHE A 27 3.10 5.52 21.30
C PHE A 27 1.95 5.98 20.39
N LEU A 28 1.48 5.13 19.47
CA LEU A 28 0.38 5.40 18.53
C LEU A 28 -1.02 5.34 19.18
N GLY A 29 -1.11 5.64 20.48
CA GLY A 29 -2.32 5.53 21.29
C GLY A 29 -2.45 4.17 21.99
N SER A 30 -3.07 4.16 23.16
CA SER A 30 -3.30 2.93 23.94
C SER A 30 -4.59 2.23 23.56
N LYS A 31 -5.55 2.97 23.02
CA LYS A 31 -6.85 2.47 22.53
C LYS A 31 -7.16 3.07 21.17
N ALA A 32 -8.03 2.40 20.41
CA ALA A 32 -8.51 2.92 19.13
C ALA A 32 -9.18 4.31 19.26
N THR A 33 -9.86 4.57 20.38
CA THR A 33 -10.50 5.86 20.69
C THR A 33 -9.53 7.01 20.96
N ASP A 34 -8.25 6.69 21.19
CA ASP A 34 -7.23 7.70 21.46
C ASP A 34 -6.68 8.29 20.16
N LEU A 35 -6.84 7.61 19.02
CA LEU A 35 -6.47 8.12 17.71
C LEU A 35 -7.49 9.17 17.28
N VAL A 36 -7.11 10.45 17.36
CA VAL A 36 -8.00 11.60 17.07
C VAL A 36 -7.67 12.28 15.76
N GLY A 37 -6.52 11.99 15.16
CA GLY A 37 -6.13 12.54 13.87
C GLY A 37 -5.08 11.69 13.17
N LEU A 38 -5.20 11.55 11.86
CA LEU A 38 -4.19 10.93 11.01
C LEU A 38 -4.11 11.69 9.71
N ILE A 39 -2.96 12.29 9.44
CA ILE A 39 -2.69 13.00 8.19
C ILE A 39 -1.58 12.28 7.44
N ILE A 40 -1.81 11.98 6.16
CA ILE A 40 -0.82 11.36 5.27
C ILE A 40 -0.68 12.25 4.04
N CYS A 41 0.53 12.78 3.80
CA CYS A 41 0.79 13.68 2.67
C CYS A 41 -0.14 14.90 2.62
N GLY A 42 -0.52 15.44 3.79
CA GLY A 42 -1.41 16.59 3.89
C GLY A 42 -2.91 16.25 3.73
N CYS A 43 -3.27 14.99 3.46
CA CYS A 43 -4.67 14.55 3.45
C CYS A 43 -5.07 13.97 4.82
N ASP A 44 -6.27 14.32 5.29
CA ASP A 44 -6.88 13.66 6.43
C ASP A 44 -7.30 12.23 6.03
N CYS A 45 -6.74 11.25 6.73
CA CYS A 45 -6.96 9.82 6.52
C CYS A 45 -7.58 9.15 7.75
N LEU A 46 -8.07 9.91 8.74
CA LEU A 46 -8.61 9.40 10.00
C LEU A 46 -9.79 8.44 9.80
N LEU A 47 -10.69 8.75 8.86
CA LEU A 47 -11.86 7.91 8.57
C LEU A 47 -11.50 6.50 8.08
N SER A 48 -10.33 6.37 7.44
CA SER A 48 -9.82 5.09 6.94
C SER A 48 -8.87 4.40 7.92
N ALA A 49 -8.59 5.04 9.05
CA ALA A 49 -7.58 4.58 9.99
C ALA A 49 -8.16 3.46 10.88
N GLU A 50 -7.55 2.29 10.77
CA GLU A 50 -7.76 1.15 11.65
C GLU A 50 -6.59 1.05 12.62
N TRP A 51 -6.81 1.44 13.86
CA TRP A 51 -5.86 1.18 14.94
C TRP A 51 -5.80 -0.33 15.22
N LYS A 52 -4.59 -0.90 15.27
CA LYS A 52 -4.37 -2.32 15.61
C LYS A 52 -3.64 -2.48 16.95
N SER A 53 -2.64 -1.63 17.19
CA SER A 53 -1.93 -1.58 18.46
C SER A 53 -1.23 -0.23 18.63
N ASP A 54 -0.65 0.00 19.80
CA ASP A 54 0.23 1.13 20.14
C ASP A 54 1.45 1.31 19.22
N LYS A 55 1.73 0.32 18.37
CA LYS A 55 2.84 0.30 17.41
C LYS A 55 2.39 0.11 15.96
N LYS A 56 1.10 -0.03 15.70
CA LYS A 56 0.57 -0.36 14.38
C LYS A 56 -0.79 0.28 14.10
N ILE A 57 -0.84 1.05 13.02
CA ILE A 57 -2.07 1.58 12.43
C ILE A 57 -2.10 1.20 10.96
N ILE A 58 -3.26 0.83 10.45
CA ILE A 58 -3.49 0.61 9.02
C ILE A 58 -4.38 1.74 8.54
N ALA A 59 -4.07 2.37 7.42
CA ALA A 59 -4.90 3.43 6.85
C ALA A 59 -4.85 3.40 5.33
N ARG A 60 -5.75 4.15 4.69
CA ARG A 60 -5.69 4.38 3.24
C ARG A 60 -5.28 5.82 2.98
N THR A 61 -4.41 6.00 1.99
CA THR A 61 -3.93 7.32 1.59
C THR A 61 -4.98 8.09 0.82
N GLY A 62 -5.02 9.41 1.01
CA GLY A 62 -5.92 10.30 0.29
C GLY A 62 -5.42 10.66 -1.12
N ALA A 63 -6.13 11.57 -1.78
CA ALA A 63 -5.72 12.15 -3.06
C ALA A 63 -4.60 13.17 -2.86
N ALA A 64 -3.37 12.68 -2.72
CA ALA A 64 -2.17 13.50 -2.62
C ALA A 64 -1.22 13.25 -3.81
N LYS A 65 -0.27 14.17 -4.02
CA LYS A 65 0.80 14.04 -5.00
C LYS A 65 2.13 14.48 -4.40
N GLY A 66 3.19 13.75 -4.67
CA GLY A 66 4.52 14.04 -4.17
C GLY A 66 4.84 13.36 -2.84
N LYS A 67 5.94 13.77 -2.21
CA LYS A 67 6.34 13.27 -0.89
C LYS A 67 5.67 14.08 0.20
N GLY A 68 5.25 13.42 1.26
CA GLY A 68 4.74 14.10 2.45
C GLY A 68 4.86 13.27 3.71
N ASP A 69 4.81 13.98 4.83
CA ASP A 69 4.95 13.41 6.16
C ASP A 69 3.68 12.69 6.61
N ILE A 70 3.84 11.91 7.70
CA ILE A 70 2.76 11.17 8.33
C ILE A 70 2.61 11.67 9.75
N ILE A 71 1.50 12.38 10.00
CA ILE A 71 1.25 13.02 11.28
C ILE A 71 0.14 12.23 11.98
N VAL A 72 0.49 11.59 13.08
CA VAL A 72 -0.46 10.89 13.95
C VAL A 72 -0.76 11.80 15.13
N THR A 73 -2.02 12.05 15.42
CA THR A 73 -2.45 12.82 16.59
C THR A 73 -3.23 11.92 17.52
N THR A 74 -2.77 11.83 18.76
CA THR A 74 -3.46 11.07 19.81
C THR A 74 -4.02 12.02 20.88
N ARG A 75 -5.12 11.62 21.51
CA ARG A 75 -5.81 12.38 22.55
C ARG A 75 -4.86 12.76 23.70
N ASN A 76 -4.04 11.80 24.11
CA ASN A 76 -3.14 11.97 25.24
C ASN A 76 -1.78 12.52 24.77
N GLY A 77 -1.21 11.93 23.70
CA GLY A 77 0.13 12.23 23.19
C GLY A 77 0.25 13.50 22.36
N GLY A 78 -0.87 14.12 22.00
CA GLY A 78 -0.91 15.25 21.08
C GLY A 78 -0.41 14.86 19.69
N THR A 79 0.13 15.85 18.97
CA THR A 79 0.66 15.66 17.62
C THR A 79 2.02 14.99 17.64
N GLY A 80 2.11 13.88 16.91
CA GLY A 80 3.32 13.10 16.72
C GLY A 80 4.17 13.55 15.54
N THR A 81 5.31 12.89 15.39
CA THR A 81 6.30 13.15 14.34
C THR A 81 6.61 11.88 13.56
N SER A 82 6.87 12.01 12.26
CA SER A 82 7.36 10.91 11.42
C SER A 82 8.82 11.10 11.05
N THR A 83 9.61 10.02 11.11
CA THR A 83 10.96 9.97 10.52
C THR A 83 10.96 9.48 9.08
N VAL A 84 9.80 9.03 8.59
CA VAL A 84 9.58 8.50 7.24
C VAL A 84 8.52 9.32 6.51
N GLN A 85 8.61 9.31 5.18
CA GLN A 85 7.68 10.00 4.29
C GLN A 85 6.98 8.99 3.39
N PHE A 86 5.74 9.30 3.01
CA PHE A 86 5.02 8.59 1.97
C PHE A 86 5.14 9.37 0.66
N ARG A 87 5.28 8.66 -0.46
CA ARG A 87 5.27 9.27 -1.79
C ARG A 87 4.00 8.88 -2.54
N ALA A 88 3.09 9.84 -2.67
CA ALA A 88 1.91 9.68 -3.47
C ALA A 88 2.20 9.99 -4.95
N TYR A 89 1.77 9.12 -5.85
CA TYR A 89 1.88 9.32 -7.30
C TYR A 89 0.61 8.84 -7.99
N TYR A 90 0.19 9.49 -9.07
CA TYR A 90 -0.87 8.93 -9.90
C TYR A 90 -0.25 7.85 -10.78
N GLU A 91 -0.84 6.65 -10.82
CA GLU A 91 -0.51 5.70 -11.88
C GLU A 91 -0.96 6.32 -13.19
N THR A 92 0.00 6.73 -14.02
CA THR A 92 -0.29 6.97 -15.43
C THR A 92 -0.58 5.59 -16.01
N ILE A 93 -1.86 5.26 -16.18
CA ILE A 93 -2.27 4.04 -16.86
C ILE A 93 -1.91 4.24 -18.34
N GLY A 94 -0.65 4.01 -18.67
CA GLY A 94 -0.21 3.92 -20.06
C GLY A 94 -0.77 2.64 -20.68
N PRO A 95 -0.82 2.53 -22.02
CA PRO A 95 -1.31 1.34 -22.73
C PRO A 95 -0.51 0.04 -22.47
N MET A 96 0.47 0.04 -21.57
CA MET A 96 1.45 -1.04 -21.34
C MET A 96 1.38 -1.66 -19.93
N LYS A 97 0.27 -1.55 -19.19
CA LYS A 97 0.14 -2.29 -17.93
C LYS A 97 -0.13 -3.76 -18.22
N GLU A 98 0.93 -4.57 -18.20
CA GLU A 98 0.86 -6.03 -18.41
C GLU A 98 -0.13 -6.63 -17.43
N SER A 99 -1.24 -7.14 -17.97
CA SER A 99 -2.27 -7.82 -17.20
C SER A 99 -1.88 -9.29 -17.17
N ALA A 100 -1.40 -9.79 -16.03
CA ALA A 100 -1.23 -11.23 -15.82
C ALA A 100 -2.61 -11.88 -15.63
N VAL A 101 -3.40 -11.91 -16.71
CA VAL A 101 -4.50 -12.84 -16.85
C VAL A 101 -3.84 -14.15 -17.23
N TRP A 102 -3.63 -15.01 -16.24
CA TRP A 102 -3.30 -16.41 -16.51
C TRP A 102 -4.48 -17.00 -17.27
N ILE A 103 -4.38 -17.08 -18.60
CA ILE A 103 -5.21 -18.00 -19.36
C ILE A 103 -4.62 -19.37 -19.04
N GLU A 104 -5.35 -20.17 -18.28
CA GLU A 104 -5.03 -21.58 -18.09
C GLU A 104 -5.16 -22.24 -19.48
N GLU A 105 -4.03 -22.36 -20.20
CA GLU A 105 -3.96 -23.16 -21.41
C GLU A 105 -4.24 -24.61 -21.00
N SER A 106 -5.44 -25.08 -21.34
CA SER A 106 -5.83 -26.47 -21.27
C SER A 106 -4.72 -27.34 -21.84
N PRO A 107 -4.14 -28.30 -21.10
CA PRO A 107 -3.11 -29.16 -21.65
C PRO A 107 -3.70 -29.98 -22.80
N MET A 108 -3.26 -29.71 -24.03
CA MET A 108 -3.50 -30.59 -25.16
C MET A 108 -2.91 -31.95 -24.83
N GLN A 109 -3.77 -32.93 -24.58
CA GLN A 109 -3.38 -34.32 -24.41
C GLN A 109 -2.69 -34.78 -25.71
N SER A 110 -1.37 -34.88 -25.66
CA SER A 110 -0.55 -35.61 -26.63
C SER A 110 -0.87 -37.10 -26.49
N LEU A 111 -1.64 -37.67 -27.42
CA LEU A 111 -1.69 -39.11 -27.64
C LEU A 111 -1.84 -39.43 -29.13
N ALA A 112 -0.72 -39.92 -29.70
CA ALA A 112 -0.53 -40.56 -31.01
C ALA A 112 -0.84 -39.65 -32.22
N TRP A 113 -0.14 -39.62 -33.35
CA TRP A 113 0.60 -40.62 -34.10
C TRP A 113 1.46 -39.87 -35.12
N GLY A 114 2.79 -40.03 -35.06
CA GLY A 114 3.69 -39.50 -36.07
C GLY A 114 3.70 -40.39 -37.33
N ARG A 115 3.51 -39.78 -38.51
CA ARG A 115 4.08 -40.11 -39.84
C ARG A 115 3.43 -39.13 -40.84
N ARG A 116 4.10 -38.32 -41.66
CA ARG A 116 5.50 -38.20 -42.11
C ARG A 116 5.75 -36.77 -42.60
N SER A 117 6.98 -36.34 -42.35
CA SER A 117 7.91 -35.53 -43.17
C SER A 117 7.40 -34.89 -44.48
N LEU A 118 7.58 -33.58 -44.58
CA LEU A 118 7.64 -32.82 -45.83
C LEU A 118 8.98 -33.07 -46.56
N ALA A 119 8.95 -33.19 -47.89
CA ALA A 119 10.00 -32.68 -48.78
C ALA A 119 9.45 -32.50 -50.21
N PRO A 120 9.65 -31.34 -50.85
CA PRO A 120 9.42 -31.13 -52.27
C PRO A 120 10.73 -31.25 -53.06
N THR A 121 10.72 -31.95 -54.20
CA THR A 121 11.75 -31.80 -55.25
C THR A 121 11.18 -32.27 -56.59
N GLY A 122 11.33 -31.42 -57.61
CA GLY A 122 11.61 -31.78 -59.03
C GLY A 122 10.66 -32.72 -59.75
#